data_AF-A0A1F5PN11-F1
#
_entry.id   AF-A0A1F5PN11-F1
#
_cell.length_a   1.000
_cell.length_b   1.000
_cell.length_c   1.000
_cell.angle_alpha   90.00
_cell.angle_beta   90.00
_cell.angle_gamma   90.00
#
_symmetry.space_group_name_H-M   'P 1'
#
loop_
_entity.id
_entity.type
_entity.pdbx_description
1 polymer ?
#
loop_
_entity_poly.entity_id
_entity_poly.type
_entity_poly.pdbx_seq_one_letter_code
_entity_poly.pdbx_strand_id
1 'polypeptide(L)'
;MSRSLKKGPFVDERLMKKVHDKRPEDNKPIRTWSRDSTIVPEMVGVTFEVHNGKNFITVRVVEEMVGHKLGEFAETRKFIRHGGRMAREQEAAVAAAEQAKVEAVKGPVKEAVKK
;
A
#
# COMPACT_ATOMS: atom_id res chain seq x y z
N MET A 1 12.98 -2.02 15.84
CA MET A 1 14.25 -1.49 16.39
C MET A 1 14.38 -0.04 15.97
N SER A 2 14.15 0.88 16.90
CA SER A 2 14.34 2.31 16.66
C SER A 2 15.83 2.64 16.63
N ARG A 3 16.21 3.59 15.76
CA ARG A 3 17.54 4.18 15.82
C ARG A 3 17.69 5.00 17.11
N SER A 4 18.92 5.17 17.57
CA SER A 4 19.21 6.07 18.69
C SER A 4 18.69 7.48 18.40
N LEU A 5 18.01 8.10 19.39
CA LEU A 5 17.42 9.43 19.28
C LEU A 5 18.44 10.49 18.81
N LYS A 6 19.71 10.39 19.24
CA LYS A 6 20.78 11.31 18.84
C LYS A 6 21.04 11.33 17.32
N LYS A 7 20.74 10.24 16.61
CA LYS A 7 21.01 10.09 15.16
C LYS A 7 19.81 10.44 14.28
N GLY A 8 18.63 10.66 14.87
CA GLY A 8 17.40 10.92 14.14
C GLY A 8 16.86 9.72 13.32
N PRO A 9 15.69 9.90 12.69
CA PRO A 9 15.13 8.93 11.76
C PRO A 9 16.08 8.72 10.57
N PHE A 10 16.18 7.47 10.10
CA PHE A 10 16.94 7.19 8.90
C PHE A 10 16.09 7.42 7.66
N VAL A 11 16.64 8.15 6.69
CA VAL A 11 16.08 8.31 5.35
C VAL A 11 17.22 8.27 4.36
N ASP A 12 17.05 7.54 3.26
CA ASP A 12 18.01 7.55 2.16
C ASP A 12 18.05 8.93 1.49
N GLU A 13 19.25 9.50 1.39
CA GLU A 13 19.49 10.81 0.76
C GLU A 13 19.00 10.83 -0.70
N ARG A 14 19.13 9.70 -1.42
CA ARG A 14 18.65 9.60 -2.81
C ARG A 14 17.14 9.65 -2.90
N LEU A 15 16.46 9.12 -1.88
CA LEU A 15 15.01 9.17 -1.79
C LEU A 15 14.55 10.59 -1.49
N MET A 16 15.20 11.27 -0.53
CA MET A 16 14.88 12.65 -0.17
C MET A 16 15.03 13.62 -1.34
N LYS A 17 16.12 13.51 -2.11
CA LYS A 17 16.32 14.35 -3.31
C LYS A 17 15.15 14.21 -4.29
N LYS A 18 14.72 12.97 -4.58
CA LYS A 18 13.58 12.71 -5.47
C LYS A 18 12.26 13.23 -4.92
N VAL A 19 12.08 13.26 -3.59
CA VAL A 19 10.87 13.80 -2.96
C VAL A 19 10.86 15.32 -3.07
N HIS A 20 11.99 15.99 -2.79
CA HIS A 20 12.11 17.45 -2.93
C HIS A 20 11.98 17.94 -4.37
N ASP A 21 12.53 17.19 -5.33
CA ASP A 21 12.46 17.54 -6.75
C ASP A 21 11.05 17.33 -7.33
N LYS A 22 10.16 16.67 -6.59
CA LYS A 22 8.83 16.31 -7.08
C LYS A 22 7.86 17.47 -6.92
N ARG A 23 7.21 17.83 -8.02
CA ARG A 23 6.16 18.84 -8.03
C ARG A 23 4.83 18.21 -7.58
N PRO A 24 3.94 18.97 -6.93
CA PRO A 24 2.63 18.48 -6.51
C PRO A 24 1.74 18.05 -7.69
N GLU A 25 1.99 18.58 -8.88
CA GLU A 25 1.27 18.22 -10.11
C GLU A 25 1.73 16.87 -10.70
N ASP A 26 2.92 16.40 -10.33
CA ASP A 26 3.51 15.18 -10.89
C ASP A 26 3.00 13.94 -10.14
N ASN A 27 2.03 13.25 -10.72
CA ASN A 27 1.49 11.99 -10.20
C ASN A 27 2.44 10.78 -10.38
N LYS A 28 3.69 10.99 -10.82
CA LYS A 28 4.62 9.90 -11.15
C LYS A 28 5.12 9.18 -9.89
N PRO A 29 4.91 7.87 -9.71
CA PRO A 29 5.35 7.18 -8.50
C PRO A 29 6.88 7.14 -8.37
N ILE A 30 7.39 7.27 -7.15
CA ILE A 30 8.83 7.20 -6.86
C ILE A 30 9.20 5.75 -6.55
N ARG A 31 10.04 5.15 -7.41
CA ARG A 31 10.61 3.82 -7.17
C ARG A 31 11.70 3.84 -6.12
N THR A 32 11.60 2.95 -5.15
CA THR A 32 12.56 2.80 -4.05
C THR A 32 12.85 1.34 -3.71
N TRP A 33 14.11 1.07 -3.39
CA TRP A 33 14.57 -0.16 -2.76
C TRP A 33 14.85 0.03 -1.27
N SER A 34 14.93 1.28 -0.79
CA SER A 34 15.15 1.59 0.62
C SER A 34 13.85 1.38 1.40
N ARG A 35 13.68 0.16 1.89
CA ARG A 35 12.58 -0.26 2.77
C ARG A 35 12.79 0.18 4.22
N ASP A 36 14.01 0.54 4.57
CA ASP A 36 14.47 0.93 5.90
C ASP A 36 14.27 2.42 6.20
N SER A 37 14.03 3.22 5.14
CA SER A 37 13.69 4.64 5.25
C SER A 37 12.40 4.85 6.05
N THR A 38 12.47 5.81 6.96
CA THR A 38 11.38 6.26 7.83
C THR A 38 10.56 7.30 7.07
N ILE A 39 9.24 7.21 7.16
CA ILE A 39 8.34 8.17 6.53
C ILE A 39 8.40 9.49 7.31
N VAL A 40 8.81 10.55 6.60
CA VAL A 40 8.92 11.93 7.10
C VAL A 40 7.70 12.72 6.64
N PRO A 41 7.24 13.76 7.36
CA PRO A 41 6.08 14.56 6.97
C PRO A 41 6.10 15.09 5.53
N GLU A 42 7.29 15.39 4.98
CA GLU A 42 7.45 15.87 3.59
C GLU A 42 7.06 14.83 2.52
N MET A 43 6.95 13.55 2.90
CA MET A 43 6.56 12.47 2.00
C MET A 43 5.05 12.27 1.92
N VAL A 44 4.26 12.99 2.73
CA VAL A 44 2.80 12.85 2.76
C VAL A 44 2.20 13.27 1.43
N GLY A 45 1.27 12.46 0.91
CA GLY A 45 0.65 12.67 -0.40
C GLY A 45 1.46 12.13 -1.58
N VAL A 46 2.73 11.76 -1.36
CA VAL A 46 3.57 11.15 -2.40
C VAL A 46 3.26 9.66 -2.54
N THR A 47 3.18 9.19 -3.78
CA THR A 47 3.07 7.76 -4.10
C THR A 47 4.44 7.16 -4.33
N PHE A 48 4.74 6.08 -3.61
CA PHE A 48 5.98 5.31 -3.73
C PHE A 48 5.71 3.93 -4.33
N GLU A 49 6.69 3.44 -5.06
CA GLU A 49 6.79 2.05 -5.51
C GLU A 49 7.89 1.39 -4.68
N VAL A 50 7.49 0.62 -3.68
CA VAL A 50 8.40 -0.02 -2.72
C VAL A 50 8.68 -1.45 -3.16
N HIS A 51 9.96 -1.79 -3.32
CA HIS A 51 10.37 -3.14 -3.68
C HIS A 51 10.08 -4.16 -2.57
N ASN A 52 9.46 -5.30 -2.89
CA ASN A 52 9.18 -6.37 -1.93
C ASN A 52 10.04 -7.63 -2.07
N GLY A 53 11.04 -7.61 -2.95
CA GLY A 53 11.90 -8.74 -3.26
C GLY A 53 11.66 -9.30 -4.67
N LYS A 54 10.47 -9.07 -5.23
CA LYS A 54 10.11 -9.50 -6.59
C LYS A 54 9.49 -8.37 -7.41
N ASN A 55 8.49 -7.70 -6.83
CA ASN A 55 7.70 -6.67 -7.48
C ASN A 55 7.84 -5.34 -6.73
N PHE A 56 7.35 -4.27 -7.35
CA PHE A 56 7.14 -2.98 -6.70
C PHE A 56 5.67 -2.87 -6.29
N ILE A 57 5.44 -2.61 -5.01
CA ILE A 57 4.11 -2.37 -4.46
C ILE A 57 3.90 -0.87 -4.40
N THR A 58 2.79 -0.39 -4.97
CA THR A 58 2.42 1.01 -4.93
C THR A 58 1.81 1.35 -3.57
N VAL A 59 2.44 2.27 -2.84
CA VAL A 59 2.01 2.74 -1.52
C VAL A 59 1.83 4.25 -1.61
N ARG A 60 0.62 4.74 -1.34
CA ARG A 60 0.34 6.17 -1.19
C ARG A 60 0.46 6.54 0.28
N VAL A 61 1.34 7.49 0.60
CA VAL A 61 1.62 7.87 1.98
C VAL A 61 0.56 8.82 2.51
N VAL A 62 0.04 8.50 3.69
CA VAL A 62 -0.94 9.29 4.47
C VAL A 62 -0.26 9.75 5.77
N GLU A 63 -0.78 10.80 6.41
CA GLU A 63 -0.24 11.38 7.65
C GLU A 63 -0.09 10.36 8.78
N GLU A 64 -1.02 9.43 8.92
CA GLU A 64 -0.99 8.36 9.93
C GLU A 64 0.21 7.40 9.76
N MET A 65 0.87 7.40 8.60
CA MET A 65 2.04 6.56 8.32
C MET A 65 3.36 7.21 8.76
N VAL A 66 3.36 8.48 9.21
CA VAL A 66 4.58 9.18 9.63
C VAL A 66 5.21 8.48 10.83
N GLY A 67 6.53 8.29 10.79
CA GLY A 67 7.29 7.57 11.82
C GLY A 67 7.40 6.07 11.60
N HIS A 68 6.60 5.49 10.71
CA HIS A 68 6.74 4.10 10.27
C HIS A 68 7.80 3.94 9.17
N LYS A 69 8.22 2.70 8.91
CA LYS A 69 9.12 2.40 7.79
C LYS A 69 8.35 2.09 6.51
N LEU A 70 8.87 2.52 5.38
CA LEU A 70 8.28 2.21 4.06
C LEU A 70 8.11 0.70 3.82
N GLY A 71 9.01 -0.12 4.38
CA GLY A 71 8.93 -1.57 4.28
C GLY A 71 7.75 -2.22 5.00
N GLU A 72 7.13 -1.54 5.98
CA GLU A 72 5.97 -2.07 6.73
C GLU A 72 4.73 -2.16 5.84
N PHE A 73 4.63 -1.26 4.85
CA PHE A 73 3.49 -1.18 3.92
C PHE A 73 3.69 -2.04 2.64
N ALA A 74 4.78 -2.82 2.58
CA ALA A 74 5.13 -3.63 1.43
C ALA A 74 5.45 -5.08 1.84
N GLU A 75 4.42 -5.92 1.93
CA GLU A 75 4.53 -7.31 2.35
C GLU A 75 5.49 -8.13 1.47
N THR A 76 6.36 -8.91 2.11
CA THR A 76 7.41 -9.70 1.44
C THR A 76 7.04 -11.17 1.26
N ARG A 77 6.18 -11.70 2.11
CA ARG A 77 5.74 -13.09 2.07
C ARG A 77 4.23 -13.12 1.98
N LYS A 78 3.71 -13.98 1.12
CA LYS A 78 2.28 -14.29 1.10
C LYS A 78 1.95 -15.04 2.38
N PHE A 79 1.00 -14.55 3.15
CA PHE A 79 0.49 -15.27 4.29
C PHE A 79 -0.23 -16.55 3.80
N ILE A 80 0.19 -17.69 4.31
CA ILE A 80 -0.44 -18.98 4.03
C ILE A 80 -1.04 -19.45 5.34
N ARG A 81 -2.38 -19.55 5.39
CA ARG A 81 -3.07 -20.18 6.52
C ARG A 81 -2.84 -21.69 6.48
N HIS A 82 -2.53 -22.28 7.63
CA HIS A 82 -2.61 -23.73 7.81
C HIS A 82 -4.08 -24.13 7.99
N GLY A 83 -4.82 -24.17 6.88
CA GLY A 83 -6.19 -24.66 6.82
C GLY A 83 -6.25 -25.86 5.90
N GLY A 84 -6.75 -26.99 6.39
CA GLY A 84 -7.09 -28.13 5.53
C GLY A 84 -8.11 -27.72 4.46
N ARG A 85 -8.33 -28.58 3.46
CA ARG A 85 -9.21 -28.34 2.31
C ARG A 85 -10.57 -27.72 2.69
N MET A 86 -11.16 -28.18 3.80
CA MET A 86 -12.44 -27.72 4.36
C MET A 86 -12.47 -26.22 4.69
N ALA A 87 -11.42 -25.67 5.31
CA ALA A 87 -11.38 -24.25 5.68
C ALA A 87 -11.30 -23.36 4.44
N ARG A 88 -10.60 -23.83 3.40
CA ARG A 88 -10.47 -23.14 2.11
C ARG A 88 -11.79 -23.16 1.33
N GLU A 89 -12.52 -24.27 1.38
CA GLU A 89 -13.85 -24.43 0.77
C GLU A 89 -14.90 -23.54 1.49
N GLN A 90 -14.85 -23.45 2.81
CA GLN A 90 -15.73 -22.57 3.61
C GLN A 90 -15.43 -21.08 3.34
N GLU A 91 -14.16 -20.67 3.31
CA GLU A 91 -13.77 -19.29 2.96
C GLU A 91 -14.17 -18.94 1.51
N ALA A 92 -14.06 -19.89 0.57
CA ALA A 92 -14.52 -19.68 -0.82
C ALA A 92 -16.04 -19.54 -0.92
N ALA A 93 -16.81 -20.32 -0.14
CA ALA A 93 -18.27 -20.20 -0.08
C ALA A 93 -18.72 -18.85 0.54
N VAL A 94 -18.03 -18.40 1.60
CA VAL A 94 -18.30 -17.09 2.23
C VAL A 94 -17.94 -15.95 1.28
N ALA A 95 -16.80 -16.02 0.59
CA ALA A 95 -16.39 -15.03 -0.41
C ALA A 95 -17.37 -14.96 -1.60
N ALA A 96 -17.89 -16.10 -2.08
CA ALA A 96 -18.90 -16.12 -3.14
C ALA A 96 -20.24 -15.53 -2.68
N ALA A 97 -20.66 -15.80 -1.45
CA ALA A 97 -21.87 -15.21 -0.87
C ALA A 97 -21.74 -13.69 -0.64
N GLU A 98 -20.55 -13.21 -0.29
CA GLU A 98 -20.26 -11.79 -0.13
C GLU A 98 -20.19 -11.07 -1.48
N GLN A 99 -19.61 -11.69 -2.51
CA GLN A 99 -19.62 -11.18 -3.88
C GLN A 99 -21.04 -11.07 -4.46
N ALA A 100 -21.91 -12.06 -4.23
CA ALA A 100 -23.31 -12.01 -4.66
C ALA A 100 -24.10 -10.87 -3.98
N LYS A 101 -23.80 -10.57 -2.70
CA LYS A 101 -24.39 -9.43 -1.99
C LYS A 101 -23.89 -8.10 -2.53
N VAL A 102 -22.61 -7.98 -2.86
CA VAL A 102 -22.03 -6.77 -3.45
C VAL A 102 -22.59 -6.52 -4.86
N GLU A 103 -22.82 -7.56 -5.65
CA GLU A 103 -23.46 -7.44 -6.97
C GLU A 103 -24.94 -7.05 -6.87
N ALA A 104 -25.69 -7.59 -5.90
CA ALA A 104 -27.08 -7.21 -5.65
C ALA A 104 -27.24 -5.75 -5.19
N VAL A 105 -26.23 -5.20 -4.49
CA VAL A 105 -26.23 -3.79 -4.06
C VAL A 105 -25.80 -2.83 -5.19
N LYS A 106 -25.14 -3.33 -6.25
CA LYS A 106 -24.58 -2.51 -7.34
C LYS A 106 -25.47 -2.38 -8.59
N GLY A 107 -26.67 -2.98 -8.61
CA GLY A 107 -27.66 -2.80 -9.68
C GLY A 107 -29.07 -2.53 -9.12
N PRO A 108 -29.93 -1.73 -9.80
CA PRO A 108 -29.80 -1.07 -11.10
C PRO A 108 -29.90 0.47 -11.01
N VAL A 109 -28.87 1.21 -11.46
CA VAL A 109 -28.98 2.67 -11.73
C VAL A 109 -28.66 3.00 -13.20
N LYS A 110 -28.52 1.99 -14.08
CA LYS A 110 -28.10 2.20 -15.49
C LYS A 110 -29.16 1.91 -16.57
N GLU A 111 -30.43 1.87 -16.22
CA GLU A 111 -31.53 1.76 -17.21
C GLU A 111 -32.64 2.79 -16.97
N ALA A 112 -32.29 4.09 -17.03
CA ALA A 112 -33.30 5.15 -17.07
C ALA A 112 -32.80 6.46 -17.73
N VAL A 113 -31.92 6.42 -18.74
CA VAL A 113 -31.68 7.59 -19.61
C VAL A 113 -31.32 7.12 -21.03
N LYS A 114 -32.30 6.61 -21.77
CA LYS A 114 -32.37 6.68 -23.25
C LYS A 114 -33.70 6.13 -23.76
N LYS A 115 -34.74 6.95 -23.67
CA LYS A 115 -35.66 7.22 -24.78
C LYS A 115 -36.47 8.46 -24.47
#